data_AF-A0AA37GLY1-F1
#
_entry.id   AF-A0AA37GLY1-F1
#
_cell.length_a   1.000
_cell.length_b   1.000
_cell.length_c   1.000
_cell.angle_alpha   90.00
_cell.angle_beta   90.00
_cell.angle_gamma   90.00
#
_symmetry.space_group_name_H-M   'P 1'
#
loop_
_entity.id
_entity.type
_entity.pdbx_description
1 polymer ?
#
loop_
_entity_poly.entity_id
_entity_poly.type
_entity_poly.pdbx_seq_one_letter_code
_entity_poly.pdbx_strand_id
1 'polypeptide(L)'
;MCVQVSNIIGSNIYRADDAPVYRRGNSVLLGIVAWNLCLYAGSRAYYMWRNKVRAKKWDSLRADEKVAYLGQNEDGGSKRLDFRFAY
;
A
#
# COMPACT_ATOMS: atom_id res chain seq x y z
N MET A 1 -7.85 -15.30 -9.18
CA MET A 1 -9.22 -15.44 -8.65
C MET A 1 -9.82 -14.13 -8.08
N CYS A 2 -9.06 -13.08 -7.77
CA CYS A 2 -9.64 -11.81 -7.29
C CYS A 2 -10.46 -11.04 -8.34
N VAL A 3 -10.07 -11.13 -9.62
CA VAL A 3 -10.74 -10.40 -10.73
C VAL A 3 -12.17 -10.89 -10.97
N GLN A 4 -12.45 -12.16 -10.74
CA GLN A 4 -13.81 -12.71 -10.87
C GLN A 4 -14.73 -12.20 -9.76
N VAL A 5 -14.21 -12.13 -8.53
CA VAL A 5 -14.96 -11.61 -7.37
C VAL A 5 -15.31 -10.13 -7.55
N SER A 6 -14.38 -9.31 -8.06
CA SER A 6 -14.67 -7.89 -8.32
C SER A 6 -15.78 -7.69 -9.36
N ASN A 7 -15.83 -8.53 -10.38
CA ASN A 7 -16.90 -8.48 -11.38
C ASN A 7 -18.27 -8.84 -10.79
N ILE A 8 -18.33 -9.86 -9.91
CA ILE A 8 -19.57 -10.23 -9.22
C ILE A 8 -20.04 -9.12 -8.28
N ILE A 9 -19.12 -8.49 -7.54
CA ILE A 9 -19.45 -7.36 -6.67
C ILE A 9 -19.96 -6.18 -7.51
N GLY A 10 -19.23 -5.84 -8.58
CA GLY A 10 -19.56 -4.73 -9.48
C GLY A 10 -20.93 -4.84 -10.12
N SER A 11 -21.30 -6.05 -10.59
CA SER A 11 -22.62 -6.30 -11.20
C SER A 11 -23.79 -6.17 -10.22
N ASN A 12 -23.52 -6.17 -8.90
CA ASN A 12 -24.52 -6.09 -7.84
C ASN A 12 -24.57 -4.72 -7.13
N ILE A 13 -23.77 -3.74 -7.57
CA ILE A 13 -23.77 -2.38 -7.00
C ILE A 13 -25.08 -1.66 -7.32
N TYR A 14 -25.51 -1.72 -8.58
CA TYR A 14 -26.80 -1.18 -9.02
C TYR A 14 -27.85 -2.28 -8.98
N ARG A 15 -28.95 -2.00 -8.29
CA ARG A 15 -30.03 -2.96 -8.07
C ARG A 15 -31.36 -2.35 -8.47
N ALA A 16 -32.27 -3.20 -8.95
CA ALA A 16 -33.56 -2.76 -9.47
C ALA A 16 -34.45 -2.09 -8.40
N ASP A 17 -34.29 -2.44 -7.12
CA ASP A 17 -35.02 -1.86 -5.99
C ASP A 17 -34.61 -0.40 -5.68
N ASP A 18 -33.43 0.02 -6.13
CA ASP A 18 -32.88 1.37 -5.93
C ASP A 18 -33.07 2.26 -7.18
N ALA A 19 -33.71 1.75 -8.24
CA ALA A 19 -34.03 2.49 -9.46
C ALA A 19 -35.11 3.56 -9.21
N PRO A 20 -35.15 4.67 -9.98
CA PRO A 20 -34.23 5.04 -11.07
C PRO A 20 -33.04 5.91 -10.62
N VAL A 21 -33.02 6.38 -9.37
CA VAL A 21 -32.03 7.38 -8.89
C VAL A 21 -30.75 6.72 -8.35
N TYR A 22 -30.83 5.46 -7.92
CA TYR A 22 -29.70 4.63 -7.46
C TYR A 22 -28.87 5.26 -6.33
N ARG A 23 -29.53 5.76 -5.28
CA ARG A 23 -28.84 6.49 -4.19
C ARG A 23 -27.89 5.57 -3.42
N ARG A 24 -28.26 4.30 -3.21
CA ARG A 24 -27.42 3.32 -2.54
C ARG A 24 -26.22 2.96 -3.41
N GLY A 25 -26.44 2.68 -4.70
CA GLY A 25 -25.35 2.35 -5.64
C GLY A 25 -24.29 3.45 -5.72
N ASN A 26 -24.74 4.71 -5.86
CA ASN A 26 -23.84 5.87 -5.93
C ASN A 26 -23.08 6.11 -4.61
N SER A 27 -23.73 5.87 -3.46
CA SER A 27 -23.07 5.99 -2.15
C SER A 27 -21.97 4.95 -1.97
N VAL A 28 -22.18 3.71 -2.46
CA VAL A 28 -21.17 2.65 -2.45
C VAL A 28 -19.97 3.05 -3.31
N LEU A 29 -20.19 3.59 -4.52
CA LEU A 29 -19.11 4.04 -5.39
C LEU A 29 -18.29 5.17 -4.76
N LEU A 30 -18.95 6.16 -4.14
CA LEU A 30 -18.26 7.22 -3.39
C LEU A 30 -17.44 6.66 -2.23
N GLY A 31 -17.97 5.66 -1.51
CA GLY A 31 -17.24 4.95 -0.48
C GLY A 31 -15.97 4.26 -1.00
N ILE A 32 -16.04 3.61 -2.16
CA ILE A 32 -14.88 2.97 -2.80
C ILE A 32 -13.82 4.01 -3.21
N VAL A 33 -14.24 5.14 -3.79
CA VAL A 33 -13.32 6.23 -4.15
C VAL A 33 -12.65 6.82 -2.91
N ALA A 34 -13.41 7.11 -1.86
CA ALA A 34 -12.87 7.62 -0.61
C ALA A 34 -11.87 6.63 0.02
N TRP A 35 -12.21 5.33 0.00
CA TRP A 35 -11.31 4.28 0.47
C TRP A 35 -10.01 4.22 -0.34
N ASN A 36 -10.09 4.36 -1.66
CA ASN A 36 -8.92 4.37 -2.54
C ASN A 36 -7.98 5.55 -2.24
N LEU A 37 -8.53 6.74 -2.01
CA LEU A 37 -7.74 7.91 -1.57
C LEU A 37 -7.04 7.63 -0.23
N CYS A 38 -7.75 7.07 0.75
CA CYS A 38 -7.17 6.68 2.04
C CYS A 38 -6.04 5.65 1.88
N LEU A 39 -6.22 4.65 1.00
CA LEU A 39 -5.19 3.65 0.73
C LEU A 39 -3.93 4.26 0.14
N TYR A 40 -4.05 5.17 -0.83
CA TYR A 40 -2.88 5.83 -1.42
C TYR A 40 -2.17 6.72 -0.41
N ALA A 41 -2.91 7.55 0.32
CA ALA A 41 -2.33 8.37 1.40
C ALA A 41 -1.64 7.49 2.46
N GLY A 42 -2.30 6.41 2.89
CA GLY A 42 -1.76 5.46 3.85
C GLY A 42 -0.50 4.74 3.35
N SER A 43 -0.48 4.31 2.09
CA SER A 43 0.68 3.65 1.48
C SER A 43 1.90 4.58 1.44
N ARG A 44 1.70 5.85 1.06
CA ARG A 44 2.76 6.86 1.05
C ARG A 44 3.27 7.13 2.46
N ALA A 45 2.37 7.34 3.42
CA ALA A 45 2.73 7.54 4.82
C ALA A 45 3.54 6.36 5.37
N TYR A 46 3.12 5.13 5.05
CA TYR A 46 3.80 3.90 5.44
C TYR A 46 5.21 3.82 4.85
N TYR A 47 5.39 4.11 3.56
CA TYR A 47 6.71 4.10 2.90
C TYR A 47 7.65 5.14 3.49
N MET A 48 7.18 6.38 3.69
CA MET A 48 7.96 7.42 4.34
C MET A 48 8.38 7.01 5.76
N TRP A 49 7.45 6.46 6.56
CA TRP A 49 7.75 5.98 7.91
C TRP A 49 8.77 4.84 7.91
N ARG A 50 8.59 3.82 7.04
CA ARG A 50 9.54 2.71 6.94
C ARG A 50 10.92 3.17 6.51
N ASN A 51 11.00 4.10 5.56
CA ASN A 51 12.26 4.71 5.15
C ASN A 51 12.93 5.43 6.34
N LYS A 52 12.19 6.24 7.12
CA LYS A 52 12.74 6.90 8.32
C LYS A 52 13.26 5.90 9.35
N VAL A 53 12.51 4.85 9.66
CA VAL A 53 12.93 3.81 10.63
C VAL A 53 14.19 3.09 10.15
N ARG A 54 14.26 2.75 8.86
CA ARG A 54 15.44 2.12 8.26
C ARG A 54 16.64 3.07 8.24
N ALA A 55 16.44 4.36 7.97
CA ALA A 55 17.50 5.37 7.98
C ALA A 55 18.11 5.47 9.37
N LYS A 56 17.29 5.63 10.41
CA LYS A 56 17.77 5.67 11.79
C LYS A 56 18.64 4.46 12.16
N LYS A 57 18.24 3.25 11.75
CA LYS A 57 19.01 2.02 12.00
C LYS A 57 20.30 1.96 11.17
N TRP A 58 20.24 2.37 9.91
CA TRP A 58 21.41 2.41 9.03
C TRP A 58 22.43 3.43 9.52
N ASP A 59 21.98 4.61 9.92
CA ASP A 59 22.84 5.71 10.36
C ASP A 59 23.48 5.43 11.73
N SER A 60 22.88 4.54 12.55
CA SER A 60 23.51 4.07 13.79
C SER A 60 24.63 3.05 13.58
N LEU A 61 24.76 2.44 12.38
CA LEU A 61 25.82 1.48 12.09
C LEU A 61 27.13 2.19 11.74
N ARG A 62 28.26 1.65 12.22
CA ARG A 62 29.61 2.08 11.82
C ARG A 62 29.92 1.66 10.38
N ALA A 63 30.94 2.26 9.78
CA ALA A 63 31.33 1.95 8.39
C ALA A 63 31.62 0.45 8.20
N ASP A 64 32.35 -0.14 9.13
CA ASP A 64 32.76 -1.56 9.10
C ASP A 64 31.55 -2.49 9.20
N GLU A 65 30.59 -2.13 10.07
CA GLU A 65 29.34 -2.86 10.27
C GLU A 65 28.43 -2.78 9.04
N LYS A 66 28.42 -1.64 8.34
CA LYS A 66 27.68 -1.49 7.08
C LYS A 66 28.24 -2.41 5.99
N VAL A 67 29.57 -2.49 5.87
CA VAL A 67 30.22 -3.39 4.90
C VAL A 67 29.91 -4.85 5.23
N ALA A 68 30.03 -5.24 6.50
CA ALA A 68 29.68 -6.59 6.96
C ALA A 68 28.20 -6.91 6.70
N TYR A 69 27.30 -5.97 6.96
CA TYR A 69 25.86 -6.12 6.70
C TYR A 69 25.56 -6.35 5.21
N LEU A 70 26.18 -5.55 4.33
CA LEU A 70 25.96 -5.65 2.88
C LEU A 70 26.42 -7.01 2.34
N GLY A 71 27.57 -7.52 2.80
CA GLY A 71 28.06 -8.84 2.41
C GLY A 71 27.21 -10.00 2.92
N GLN A 72 26.55 -9.85 4.08
CA GLN A 72 25.70 -10.90 4.66
C GLN A 72 24.25 -10.89 4.15
N ASN A 73 23.79 -9.77 3.57
CA ASN A 73 22.36 -9.56 3.24
C ASN A 73 22.12 -9.27 1.76
N GLU A 74 22.97 -9.81 0.88
CA GLU A 74 22.92 -9.55 -0.56
C GLU A 74 21.55 -9.88 -1.17
N ASP A 75 20.97 -11.03 -0.79
CA ASP A 75 19.67 -11.55 -1.29
C ASP A 75 18.43 -10.93 -0.61
N GLY A 76 18.61 -9.97 0.30
CA GLY A 76 17.52 -9.44 1.12
C GLY A 76 16.51 -8.57 0.35
N GLY A 77 16.84 -8.12 -0.86
CA GLY A 77 15.98 -7.29 -1.72
C GLY A 77 15.36 -6.11 -0.96
N SER A 78 14.02 -5.99 -1.03
CA SER A 78 13.26 -4.90 -0.39
C SER A 78 13.26 -4.93 1.14
N LYS A 79 13.76 -6.01 1.77
CA LYS A 79 13.87 -6.13 3.23
C LYS A 79 15.14 -5.49 3.79
N ARG A 80 16.15 -5.23 2.94
CA ARG A 80 17.43 -4.64 3.33
C ARG A 80 17.25 -3.28 4.02
N LEU A 81 18.21 -2.93 4.88
CA LEU A 81 18.23 -1.66 5.62
C LEU A 81 18.55 -0.46 4.71
N ASP A 82 19.39 -0.66 3.70
CA ASP A 82 19.77 0.36 2.73
C ASP A 82 18.68 0.59 1.66
N PHE A 83 17.74 -0.34 1.51
CA PHE A 83 16.64 -0.22 0.56
C PHE A 83 15.66 0.91 0.96
N ARG A 84 15.36 1.78 -0.02
CA ARG A 84 14.39 2.87 0.09
C ARG A 84 13.21 2.62 -0.85
N PHE A 85 12.00 2.68 -0.31
CA PHE A 85 10.80 2.75 -1.13
C PHE A 85 10.74 4.10 -1.84
N ALA A 86 10.31 4.11 -3.10
CA ALA A 86 10.37 5.29 -3.97
C ALA A 86 9.23 6.29 -3.74
N TYR A 87 8.88 6.66 -2.49
CA TYR A 87 7.82 7.65 -2.18
C TYR A 87 7.96 8.25 -0.77
#